data_AF-A0A450SP46-F1
#
_entry.id   AF-A0A450SP46-F1
#
_cell.length_a   1.000
_cell.length_b   1.000
_cell.length_c   1.000
_cell.angle_alpha   90.00
_cell.angle_beta   90.00
_cell.angle_gamma   90.00
#
_symmetry.space_group_name_H-M   'P 1'
#
loop_
_entity.id
_entity.type
_entity.pdbx_description
1 polymer ?
#
loop_
_entity_poly.entity_id
_entity_poly.type
_entity_poly.pdbx_seq_one_letter_code
_entity_poly.pdbx_strand_id
1 'polypeptide(L)'
;MTVDMGKITTNVSITNLLDRQGWIDCNAFVDIGLAHMVLPNAWRDRLSGLDTIRTVECETATQHLVQRDVCGPVEIRIEGFKIF
;
A
#
# COMPACT_ATOMS: atom_id res chain seq x y z
N MET A 1 9.47 -6.77 18.76
CA MET A 1 10.30 -6.33 17.61
C MET A 1 11.01 -7.54 17.06
N THR A 2 10.57 -8.04 15.91
CA THR A 2 11.27 -9.11 15.19
C THR A 2 12.21 -8.43 14.21
N VAL A 3 13.51 -8.57 14.40
CA VAL A 3 14.51 -7.96 13.51
C VAL A 3 14.72 -8.94 12.36
N ASP A 4 14.06 -8.67 11.23
CA ASP A 4 14.35 -9.36 9.98
C ASP A 4 15.53 -8.61 9.35
N MET A 5 16.76 -9.13 9.55
CA MET A 5 18.01 -8.46 9.15
C MET A 5 17.98 -8.01 7.68
N GLY A 6 18.26 -6.73 7.43
CA GLY A 6 18.37 -6.15 6.09
C GLY A 6 17.11 -5.51 5.52
N LYS A 7 16.02 -5.41 6.29
CA LYS A 7 14.75 -4.80 5.83
C LYS A 7 14.40 -3.58 6.67
N ILE A 8 14.09 -2.45 6.02
CA ILE A 8 13.51 -1.28 6.67
C ILE A 8 12.00 -1.43 6.60
N THR A 9 11.36 -1.62 7.76
CA THR A 9 9.92 -1.75 7.86
C THR A 9 9.37 -0.80 8.91
N THR A 10 8.14 -0.34 8.72
CA THR A 10 7.40 0.46 9.70
C THR A 10 5.96 -0.01 9.79
N ASN A 11 5.33 0.14 10.95
CA ASN A 11 3.92 -0.14 11.09
C ASN A 11 3.11 0.97 10.40
N VAL A 12 2.14 0.57 9.59
CA VAL A 12 1.24 1.49 8.91
C VAL A 12 -0.20 1.07 9.11
N SER A 13 -1.08 2.06 9.20
CA SER A 13 -2.52 1.89 9.07
C SER A 13 -2.97 2.50 7.75
N ILE A 14 -3.66 1.72 6.93
CA ILE A 14 -4.20 2.15 5.64
C ILE A 14 -5.71 2.04 5.73
N THR A 15 -6.41 3.16 5.60
CA THR A 15 -7.87 3.24 5.71
C THR A 15 -8.44 3.75 4.40
N ASN A 16 -9.51 3.12 3.92
CA ASN A 16 -10.29 3.70 2.83
C ASN A 16 -10.91 5.03 3.30
N LEU A 17 -10.61 6.12 2.60
CA LEU A 17 -11.02 7.46 3.03
C LEU A 17 -12.53 7.70 2.83
N LEU A 18 -13.14 6.99 1.88
CA LEU A 18 -14.57 7.11 1.55
C LEU A 18 -15.44 6.15 2.37
N ASP A 19 -14.88 5.01 2.79
CA ASP A 19 -15.52 4.07 3.71
C ASP A 19 -14.53 3.61 4.79
N ARG A 20 -14.60 4.25 5.96
CA ARG A 20 -13.66 4.00 7.07
C ARG A 20 -13.85 2.63 7.76
N GLN A 21 -14.80 1.80 7.32
CA GLN A 21 -14.90 0.41 7.78
C GLN A 21 -13.80 -0.48 7.17
N GLY A 22 -13.30 -0.12 5.98
CA GLY A 22 -12.21 -0.83 5.31
C GLY A 22 -10.86 -0.30 5.76
N TRP A 23 -10.12 -1.09 6.55
CA TRP A 23 -8.80 -0.73 7.02
C TRP A 23 -7.85 -1.94 7.14
N ILE A 24 -6.56 -1.64 7.10
CA ILE A 24 -5.47 -2.60 7.23
C ILE A 24 -4.38 -2.02 8.11
N ASP A 25 -4.01 -2.72 9.18
CA ASP A 25 -2.74 -2.51 9.87
C ASP A 25 -1.74 -3.58 9.43
N CYS A 26 -0.54 -3.15 9.05
CA CYS A 26 0.54 -4.06 8.67
C CYS A 26 1.92 -3.44 8.89
N ASN A 27 2.95 -4.28 8.89
CA ASN A 27 4.32 -3.80 8.72
C ASN A 27 4.57 -3.66 7.21
N ALA A 28 4.80 -2.44 6.75
CA ALA A 28 5.12 -2.13 5.37
C ALA A 28 6.63 -1.99 5.16
N PHE A 29 7.09 -2.36 3.98
CA PHE A 29 8.46 -2.11 3.53
C PHE A 29 8.63 -0.65 3.12
N VAL A 30 9.74 -0.03 3.53
CA VAL A 30 10.15 1.27 3.03
C VAL A 30 11.05 1.06 1.82
N ASP A 31 10.55 1.41 0.64
CA ASP A 31 11.26 1.27 -0.62
C ASP A 31 11.30 2.61 -1.37
N ILE A 32 12.50 3.17 -1.51
CA ILE A 32 12.75 4.44 -2.21
C ILE A 32 12.78 4.29 -3.73
N GLY A 33 12.81 3.05 -4.24
CA GLY A 33 12.81 2.73 -5.67
C GLY A 33 11.41 2.56 -6.27
N LEU A 34 10.35 2.58 -5.45
CA LEU A 34 8.98 2.46 -5.92
C LEU A 34 8.33 3.82 -6.18
N ALA A 35 7.64 3.92 -7.31
CA ALA A 35 6.87 5.11 -7.65
C ALA A 35 5.52 5.20 -6.90
N HIS A 36 5.00 4.07 -6.40
CA HIS A 36 3.66 3.96 -5.82
C HIS A 36 3.71 3.06 -4.57
N MET A 37 2.78 3.27 -3.61
CA MET A 37 2.51 2.27 -2.59
C MET A 37 1.84 1.05 -3.23
N VAL A 38 2.41 -0.14 -3.04
CA VAL A 38 1.91 -1.39 -3.60
C VAL A 38 1.31 -2.25 -2.50
N LEU A 39 0.07 -2.70 -2.70
CA LEU A 39 -0.63 -3.61 -1.78
C LEU A 39 -0.98 -4.92 -2.51
N PRO A 40 -1.06 -6.05 -1.80
CA PRO A 40 -1.55 -7.29 -2.38
C PRO A 40 -2.98 -7.14 -2.90
N ASN A 41 -3.24 -7.58 -4.14
CA ASN A 41 -4.60 -7.52 -4.71
C ASN A 41 -5.63 -8.29 -3.86
N ALA A 42 -5.20 -9.36 -3.18
CA ALA A 42 -6.03 -10.12 -2.25
C ALA A 42 -6.55 -9.29 -1.05
N TRP A 43 -6.04 -8.08 -0.84
CA TRP A 43 -6.48 -7.18 0.23
C TRP A 43 -7.52 -6.15 -0.22
N ARG A 44 -7.95 -6.17 -1.50
CA ARG A 44 -8.90 -5.20 -2.03
C ARG A 44 -10.20 -5.14 -1.23
N ASP A 45 -10.77 -6.30 -0.91
CA ASP A 45 -12.03 -6.40 -0.17
C ASP A 45 -11.88 -5.96 1.29
N ARG A 46 -10.67 -6.05 1.85
CA ARG A 46 -10.37 -5.56 3.22
C ARG A 46 -10.41 -4.02 3.30
N LEU A 47 -10.28 -3.34 2.17
CA LEU A 47 -10.39 -1.88 2.06
C LEU A 47 -11.76 -1.47 1.49
N SER A 48 -12.79 -2.30 1.69
CA SER A 48 -14.15 -2.07 1.20
C SER A 48 -14.24 -1.89 -0.32
N GLY A 49 -13.37 -2.57 -1.08
CA GLY A 49 -13.48 -2.57 -2.54
C GLY A 49 -13.16 -1.22 -3.19
N LEU A 50 -12.02 -0.61 -2.86
CA LEU A 50 -11.56 0.66 -3.43
C LEU A 50 -11.76 0.76 -4.95
N ASP A 51 -12.30 1.89 -5.39
CA ASP A 51 -12.49 2.19 -6.81
C ASP A 51 -11.15 2.25 -7.55
N THR A 52 -11.14 1.73 -8.77
CA THR A 52 -10.03 1.91 -9.70
C THR A 52 -10.07 3.34 -10.24
N ILE A 53 -9.02 4.10 -9.97
CA ILE A 53 -8.84 5.48 -10.49
C ILE A 53 -8.29 5.44 -11.91
N ARG A 54 -7.30 4.56 -12.15
CA ARG A 54 -6.67 4.33 -13.46
C ARG A 54 -5.94 2.99 -13.47
N THR A 55 -5.66 2.47 -14.65
CA THR A 55 -4.72 1.37 -14.84
C THR A 55 -3.40 1.92 -15.34
N VAL A 56 -2.29 1.36 -14.86
CA VAL A 56 -0.92 1.74 -15.22
C VAL A 56 -0.13 0.52 -15.66
N GLU A 57 0.85 0.74 -16.52
CA GLU A 57 1.85 -0.25 -16.83
C GLU A 57 2.97 -0.20 -15.80
N CYS A 58 3.27 -1.33 -15.17
CA CYS A 58 4.34 -1.48 -14.21
C CYS A 58 5.42 -2.39 -14.79
N GLU A 59 6.66 -1.90 -14.86
CA GLU A 59 7.82 -2.76 -15.09
C GLU A 59 8.21 -3.46 -13.78
N THR A 60 8.28 -4.78 -13.82
CA THR A 60 8.71 -5.60 -12.68
C THR A 60 10.23 -5.71 -12.62
N ALA A 61 10.77 -6.16 -11.48
CA ALA A 61 12.21 -6.44 -11.36
C ALA A 61 12.74 -7.47 -12.38
N THR A 62 11.86 -8.30 -12.94
CA THR A 62 12.18 -9.24 -14.01
C THR A 62 12.04 -8.65 -15.42
N GLN A 63 11.91 -7.32 -15.53
CA GLN A 63 11.76 -6.57 -16.80
C GLN A 63 10.49 -6.92 -17.59
N HIS A 64 9.51 -7.54 -16.94
CA HIS A 64 8.19 -7.75 -17.53
C HIS A 64 7.28 -6.56 -17.26
N LEU A 65 6.58 -6.09 -18.30
CA LEU A 65 5.53 -5.09 -18.20
C LEU A 65 4.20 -5.77 -17.82
N VAL A 66 3.57 -5.28 -16.76
CA VAL A 66 2.27 -5.78 -16.27
C VAL A 66 1.29 -4.64 -16.03
N GLN A 67 0.04 -4.82 -16.45
CA GLN A 67 -1.03 -3.85 -16.19
C GLN A 67 -1.56 -4.01 -14.76
N ARG A 68 -1.64 -2.91 -14.00
CA ARG A 68 -2.10 -2.89 -12.60
C ARG A 68 -2.98 -1.68 -12.32
N ASP A 69 -3.94 -1.86 -11.43
CA ASP A 69 -4.88 -0.83 -11.04
C ASP A 69 -4.31 0.05 -9.92
N VAL A 70 -4.41 1.36 -10.10
CA VAL A 70 -4.25 2.36 -9.05
C VAL A 70 -5.62 2.61 -8.44
N CYS A 71 -5.78 2.25 -7.17
CA CYS A 71 -7.04 2.38 -6.44
C CYS A 71 -6.94 3.48 -5.36
N GLY A 72 -8.07 4.08 -4.96
CA GLY A 72 -8.09 5.08 -3.89
C GLY A 72 -9.41 5.86 -3.82
N PRO A 73 -9.46 6.93 -3.01
CA PRO A 73 -8.40 7.44 -2.13
C PRO A 73 -8.27 6.65 -0.81
N VAL A 74 -7.06 6.62 -0.25
CA VAL A 74 -6.78 6.06 1.08
C VAL A 74 -6.10 7.09 1.98
N GLU A 75 -6.36 6.99 3.28
CA GLU A 75 -5.57 7.61 4.33
C GLU A 75 -4.47 6.62 4.75
N ILE A 76 -3.22 7.05 4.78
CA ILE A 76 -2.11 6.29 5.35
C ILE A 76 -1.61 6.97 6.61
N ARG A 77 -1.44 6.18 7.68
CA ARG A 77 -0.79 6.59 8.92
C ARG A 77 0.47 5.77 9.09
N ILE A 78 1.59 6.44 9.30
CA ILE A 78 2.88 5.78 9.52
C ILE A 78 3.24 5.96 10.98
N GLU A 79 3.54 4.86 11.66
CA GLU A 79 3.99 4.90 13.06
C GLU A 79 5.17 5.87 13.22
N GLY A 80 5.12 6.69 14.27
CA GLY A 80 6.13 7.72 14.55
C GLY A 80 5.91 9.06 13.84
N PHE A 81 4.97 9.16 12.89
CA PHE A 81 4.60 10.41 12.23
C PHE A 81 3.22 10.88 12.71
N LYS A 82 3.13 12.16 13.09
CA LYS A 82 1.86 12.78 13.45
C LYS A 82 1.09 13.15 12.18
N ILE A 83 -0.23 12.96 12.22
CA ILE A 83 -1.16 13.55 11.26
C ILE A 83 -1.35 15.00 11.70
N PHE A 84 -1.15 15.94 10.78
CA PHE A 84 -1.37 17.36 11.02
C PHE A 84 -2.85 17.72 10.82
#